data_AF-A0A6F8XMG1-F1
#
_entry.id   AF-A0A6F8XMG1-F1
#
_cell.length_a   1.000
_cell.length_b   1.000
_cell.length_c   1.000
_cell.angle_alpha   90.00
_cell.angle_beta   90.00
_cell.angle_gamma   90.00
#
_symmetry.space_group_name_H-M   'P 1'
#
loop_
_entity.id
_entity.type
_entity.pdbx_description
1 polymer ?
#
loop_
_entity_poly.entity_id
_entity_poly.type
_entity_poly.pdbx_seq_one_letter_code
_entity_poly.pdbx_strand_id
1 'polypeptide(L)'
;MVHAQAVDNACRQRTTDPAAAGKEWHMHSVSDPTTRQPTSRPRRKRSLQWLARLVVAFGLLVTSATVVAAPASAYVGSNVLRNHQTGRCLTFIKNGIYTEPCNRADPNQIWQPLFQFKLGNDIVILWNPRHRVCVYPYGWLSGKNRGEVNVGRKQSECAAGRRGFWEARGTGWHSVNFVTYLPPYPCLDSNYAGDAYYYPCIAGNRHQMWKLGL
;
A
#
# COMPACT_ATOMS: atom_id res chain seq x y z
N MET A 1 -39.46 20.24 -1.86
CA MET A 1 -39.90 20.24 -0.44
C MET A 1 -39.18 19.10 0.26
N VAL A 2 -37.97 19.38 0.77
CA VAL A 2 -37.63 19.50 2.21
C VAL A 2 -37.87 18.21 3.00
N HIS A 3 -36.79 17.50 3.33
CA HIS A 3 -36.35 17.29 4.73
C HIS A 3 -34.93 16.69 4.73
N ALA A 4 -33.96 17.56 4.96
CA ALA A 4 -32.61 17.20 5.38
C ALA A 4 -32.63 17.06 6.91
N GLN A 5 -32.18 15.94 7.45
CA GLN A 5 -31.94 15.79 8.88
C GLN A 5 -30.45 15.90 9.15
N ALA A 6 -30.10 16.97 9.87
CA ALA A 6 -28.81 17.24 10.47
C ALA A 6 -28.52 16.18 11.55
N VAL A 7 -27.27 15.70 11.59
CA VAL A 7 -26.75 14.91 12.71
C VAL A 7 -25.74 15.79 13.43
N ASP A 8 -26.15 16.24 14.61
CA ASP A 8 -25.41 17.10 15.51
C ASP A 8 -24.22 16.42 16.17
N ASN A 9 -23.22 17.27 16.41
CA ASN A 9 -21.98 17.01 17.11
C ASN A 9 -22.21 16.57 18.57
N ALA A 10 -21.48 15.53 18.99
CA ALA A 10 -21.20 15.30 20.41
C ALA A 10 -19.73 14.90 20.58
N CYS A 11 -18.88 15.92 20.57
CA CYS A 11 -17.48 15.84 20.99
C CYS A 11 -17.46 15.71 22.52
N ARG A 12 -17.30 14.49 23.05
CA ARG A 12 -17.16 14.27 24.50
C ARG A 12 -15.68 14.10 24.84
N GLN A 13 -15.07 15.19 25.28
CA GLN A 13 -13.80 15.20 25.96
C GLN A 13 -13.89 14.32 27.22
N ARG A 14 -12.92 13.43 27.41
CA ARG A 14 -12.66 12.79 28.71
C ARG A 14 -11.16 12.88 28.97
N THR A 15 -10.79 13.93 29.69
CA THR A 15 -9.54 14.08 30.42
C THR A 15 -9.52 13.10 31.59
N THR A 16 -8.42 12.37 31.76
CA THR A 16 -7.75 12.12 33.06
C THR A 16 -6.47 11.34 32.78
N ASP A 17 -5.33 12.01 32.93
CA ASP A 17 -4.07 11.40 33.39
C ASP A 17 -4.24 11.00 34.87
N PRO A 18 -3.51 9.99 35.38
CA PRO A 18 -2.22 10.32 35.99
C PRO A 18 -1.09 9.28 35.77
N ALA A 19 0.12 9.84 35.71
CA ALA A 19 1.37 9.38 36.34
C ALA A 19 1.65 7.87 36.47
N ALA A 20 2.71 7.40 35.81
CA ALA A 20 3.63 6.42 36.40
C ALA A 20 4.99 6.37 35.70
N ALA A 21 6.02 6.61 36.52
CA ALA A 21 7.33 5.95 36.54
C ALA A 21 8.26 6.13 35.32
N GLY A 22 9.24 7.02 35.52
CA GLY A 22 10.46 7.08 34.74
C GLY A 22 11.25 5.78 34.79
N LYS A 23 11.80 5.41 33.62
CA LYS A 23 12.95 4.52 33.51
C LYS A 23 14.07 5.29 32.83
N GLU A 24 15.11 5.47 33.63
CA GLU A 24 16.42 5.99 33.32
C GLU A 24 17.10 5.07 32.29
N TRP A 25 17.40 5.60 31.11
CA TRP A 25 18.18 4.90 30.10
C TRP A 25 19.65 5.27 30.28
N HIS A 26 20.44 4.35 30.83
CA HIS A 26 21.90 4.45 30.81
C HIS A 26 22.40 4.32 29.36
N MET A 27 22.79 5.45 28.81
CA MET A 27 23.39 5.58 27.49
C MET A 27 24.89 5.28 27.66
N HIS A 28 25.30 4.03 27.44
CA HIS A 28 26.72 3.69 27.34
C HIS A 28 27.27 4.22 26.01
N SER A 29 28.00 5.33 26.11
CA SER A 29 28.90 5.84 25.08
C SER A 29 30.04 4.86 24.84
N VAL A 30 29.97 4.10 23.75
CA VAL A 30 31.14 3.41 23.20
C VAL A 30 31.70 4.31 22.10
N SER A 31 32.68 5.12 22.50
CA SER A 31 33.69 5.65 21.62
C SER A 31 34.65 4.52 21.28
N ASP A 32 34.82 4.22 19.98
CA ASP A 32 36.06 3.61 19.53
C ASP A 32 36.56 4.27 18.24
N PRO A 33 37.86 4.61 18.15
CA PRO A 33 38.38 5.52 17.16
C PRO A 33 39.14 4.78 16.04
N THR A 34 39.28 5.48 14.91
CA THR A 34 40.41 5.32 13.97
C THR A 34 40.48 4.02 13.17
N THR A 35 40.51 4.14 11.83
CA THR A 35 41.50 3.57 10.89
C THR A 35 41.02 3.94 9.47
N ARG A 36 41.60 4.97 8.83
CA ARG A 36 42.61 4.87 7.74
C ARG A 36 42.20 3.83 6.68
N GLN A 37 42.09 4.10 5.38
CA GLN A 37 42.92 4.89 4.50
C GLN A 37 42.21 5.04 3.14
N PRO A 38 42.48 6.12 2.38
CA PRO A 38 42.07 6.26 0.99
C PRO A 38 43.04 5.52 0.07
N THR A 39 42.53 4.70 -0.85
CA THR A 39 43.32 4.25 -2.01
C THR A 39 42.64 4.70 -3.30
N SER A 40 43.17 5.80 -3.82
CA SER A 40 43.01 6.23 -5.20
C SER A 40 43.60 5.17 -6.12
N ARG A 41 42.81 4.73 -7.12
CA ARG A 41 43.34 3.99 -8.27
C ARG A 41 42.95 4.67 -9.59
N PRO A 42 43.83 4.59 -10.59
CA PRO A 42 43.97 5.63 -11.62
C PRO A 42 43.02 5.48 -12.81
N ARG A 43 42.63 6.67 -13.31
CA ARG A 43 42.35 7.00 -14.71
C ARG A 43 42.98 6.04 -15.72
N ARG A 44 42.15 5.33 -16.50
CA ARG A 44 42.52 4.87 -17.86
C ARG A 44 41.78 5.71 -18.89
N LYS A 45 42.50 6.72 -19.40
CA LYS A 45 42.26 7.35 -20.70
C LYS A 45 42.65 6.35 -21.79
N ARG A 46 41.80 6.18 -22.81
CA ARG A 46 42.03 5.73 -24.21
C ARG A 46 40.63 5.40 -24.76
N SER A 47 40.15 5.91 -25.87
CA SER A 47 40.80 6.53 -27.02
C SER A 47 39.82 7.49 -27.68
N LEU A 48 40.32 8.70 -27.90
CA LEU A 48 39.82 9.68 -28.85
C LEU A 48 39.94 9.13 -30.28
N GLN A 49 39.19 9.74 -31.21
CA GLN A 49 39.21 9.56 -32.67
C GLN A 49 38.27 8.44 -33.12
N TRP A 50 37.11 8.75 -33.72
CA TRP A 50 37.04 9.36 -35.06
C TRP A 50 36.12 10.58 -35.19
N LEU A 51 36.71 11.60 -35.80
CA LEU A 51 36.13 12.80 -36.40
C LEU A 51 35.08 12.44 -37.48
N ALA A 52 33.90 13.05 -37.37
CA ALA A 52 33.43 14.16 -38.19
C ALA A 52 32.81 13.77 -39.54
N ARG A 53 31.48 13.91 -39.61
CA ARG A 53 30.80 14.51 -40.77
C ARG A 53 29.66 15.41 -40.29
N LEU A 54 29.87 16.71 -40.48
CA LEU A 54 28.90 17.80 -40.49
C LEU A 54 27.96 17.64 -41.70
N VAL A 55 26.64 17.77 -41.50
CA VAL A 55 25.74 18.52 -42.40
C VAL A 55 24.59 19.11 -41.56
N VAL A 56 24.43 20.43 -41.71
CA VAL A 56 23.40 21.29 -41.12
C VAL A 56 22.09 21.12 -41.87
N ALA A 57 20.98 20.90 -41.15
CA ALA A 57 19.64 21.25 -41.63
C ALA A 57 18.76 21.66 -40.44
N PHE A 58 18.56 22.97 -40.33
CA PHE A 58 17.53 23.60 -39.51
C PHE A 58 16.15 23.13 -39.99
N GLY A 59 15.43 22.41 -39.13
CA GLY A 59 14.03 22.06 -39.34
C GLY A 59 13.28 22.21 -38.02
N LEU A 60 12.50 23.29 -37.92
CA LEU A 60 11.49 23.50 -36.87
C LEU A 60 10.56 22.28 -36.83
N LEU A 61 10.80 21.34 -35.92
CA LEU A 61 9.79 20.39 -35.52
C LEU A 61 9.13 20.95 -34.26
N VAL A 62 7.96 21.54 -34.51
CA VAL A 62 6.95 21.90 -33.52
C VAL A 62 6.92 20.81 -32.45
N THR A 63 7.35 21.18 -31.25
CA THR A 63 7.25 20.37 -30.05
C THR A 63 5.78 20.20 -29.72
N SER A 64 5.14 19.23 -30.38
CA SER A 64 3.86 18.68 -29.97
C SER A 64 4.11 17.96 -28.65
N ALA A 65 4.04 18.71 -27.55
CA ALA A 65 3.82 18.12 -26.25
C ALA A 65 2.44 17.45 -26.32
N THR A 66 2.38 16.22 -26.83
CA THR A 66 1.24 15.36 -26.60
C THR A 66 1.23 15.13 -25.11
N VAL A 67 0.43 15.93 -24.41
CA VAL A 67 -0.02 15.62 -23.06
C VAL A 67 -0.85 14.35 -23.25
N VAL A 68 -0.18 13.20 -23.24
CA VAL A 68 -0.88 11.93 -23.14
C VAL A 68 -1.53 12.02 -21.78
N ALA A 69 -2.83 12.33 -21.78
CA ALA A 69 -3.63 12.26 -20.57
C ALA A 69 -3.37 10.88 -20.00
N ALA A 70 -2.64 10.81 -18.89
CA ALA A 70 -2.45 9.57 -18.18
C ALA A 70 -3.88 9.05 -17.96
N PRO A 71 -4.21 7.82 -18.39
CA PRO A 71 -5.54 7.31 -18.18
C PRO A 71 -5.82 7.49 -16.70
N ALA A 72 -6.84 8.28 -16.37
CA ALA A 72 -7.37 8.30 -15.03
C ALA A 72 -7.57 6.83 -14.71
N SER A 73 -6.85 6.35 -13.69
CA SER A 73 -6.96 4.99 -13.14
C SER A 73 -8.43 4.63 -13.19
N ALA A 74 -8.83 3.89 -14.23
CA ALA A 74 -10.24 3.70 -14.54
C ALA A 74 -10.73 2.87 -13.37
N TYR A 75 -11.48 3.53 -12.50
CA TYR A 75 -11.81 2.97 -11.22
C TYR A 75 -12.51 1.63 -11.46
N VAL A 76 -11.89 0.56 -10.99
CA VAL A 76 -12.12 -0.82 -11.44
C VAL A 76 -13.41 -1.44 -10.92
N GLY A 77 -14.20 -0.69 -10.15
CA GLY A 77 -15.47 -1.14 -9.59
C GLY A 77 -15.29 -2.27 -8.58
N SER A 78 -16.38 -3.01 -8.34
CA SER A 78 -16.38 -4.20 -7.48
C SER A 78 -15.92 -5.42 -8.28
N ASN A 79 -14.95 -6.17 -7.76
CA ASN A 79 -14.44 -7.39 -8.39
C ASN A 79 -13.85 -8.35 -7.35
N VAL A 80 -13.46 -9.54 -7.78
CA VAL A 80 -12.62 -10.43 -6.96
C VAL A 80 -11.20 -9.89 -6.87
N LEU A 81 -10.57 -10.03 -5.69
CA LEU A 81 -9.18 -9.65 -5.47
C LEU A 81 -8.31 -10.90 -5.37
N ARG A 82 -7.62 -11.25 -6.45
CA ARG A 82 -6.87 -12.50 -6.61
C ARG A 82 -5.38 -12.29 -6.32
N ASN A 83 -4.79 -13.18 -5.53
CA ASN A 83 -3.35 -13.19 -5.29
C ASN A 83 -2.58 -13.76 -6.50
N HIS A 84 -1.45 -13.14 -6.88
CA HIS A 84 -0.67 -13.55 -8.06
C HIS A 84 0.04 -14.88 -7.93
N GLN A 85 0.42 -15.26 -6.71
CA GLN A 85 1.20 -16.47 -6.47
C GLN A 85 0.30 -17.68 -6.23
N THR A 86 -0.71 -17.51 -5.37
CA THR A 86 -1.58 -18.62 -4.98
C THR A 86 -2.75 -18.81 -5.94
N GLY A 87 -3.10 -17.77 -6.70
CA GLY A 87 -4.29 -17.77 -7.55
C GLY A 87 -5.60 -17.78 -6.77
N ARG A 88 -5.57 -17.65 -5.44
CA ARG A 88 -6.74 -17.62 -4.56
C ARG A 88 -7.27 -16.19 -4.43
N CYS A 89 -8.55 -16.04 -4.12
CA CYS A 89 -9.22 -14.76 -3.97
C CYS A 89 -9.41 -14.41 -2.50
N LEU A 90 -9.25 -13.13 -2.15
CA LEU A 90 -9.52 -12.61 -0.83
C LEU A 90 -10.99 -12.85 -0.47
N THR A 91 -11.24 -13.46 0.69
CA THR A 91 -12.59 -13.81 1.18
C THR A 91 -12.79 -13.22 2.56
N PHE A 92 -13.96 -12.64 2.81
CA PHE A 92 -14.42 -12.38 4.16
C PHE A 92 -15.17 -13.58 4.74
N ILE A 93 -14.72 -14.11 5.87
CA ILE A 93 -15.37 -15.23 6.57
C ILE A 93 -15.64 -14.82 8.01
N LYS A 94 -16.92 -14.62 8.36
CA LYS A 94 -17.49 -14.29 9.71
C LYS A 94 -16.68 -13.30 10.57
N ASN A 95 -15.49 -13.68 11.01
CA ASN A 95 -14.63 -12.94 11.92
C ASN A 95 -13.25 -12.58 11.35
N GLY A 96 -12.97 -12.84 10.07
CA GLY A 96 -11.64 -12.58 9.52
C GLY A 96 -11.57 -12.54 8.01
N ILE A 97 -10.35 -12.28 7.52
CA ILE A 97 -10.00 -12.26 6.12
C ILE A 97 -9.12 -13.47 5.81
N TYR A 98 -9.48 -14.19 4.76
CA TYR A 98 -8.78 -15.39 4.28
C TYR A 98 -8.63 -15.32 2.77
N THR A 99 -8.10 -16.38 2.17
CA THR A 99 -8.18 -16.60 0.73
C THR A 99 -8.77 -17.96 0.41
N GLU A 100 -9.58 -18.04 -0.65
CA GLU A 100 -10.26 -19.25 -1.12
C GLU A 100 -10.13 -19.40 -2.65
N PRO A 101 -10.48 -20.56 -3.25
CA PRO A 101 -10.67 -20.63 -4.68
C PRO A 101 -11.61 -19.52 -5.18
N CYS A 102 -11.22 -18.87 -6.26
CA CYS A 102 -11.95 -17.71 -6.77
C CYS A 102 -13.35 -18.07 -7.28
N ASN A 103 -14.37 -17.41 -6.75
CA ASN A 103 -15.75 -17.53 -7.17
C ASN A 103 -16.39 -16.13 -7.29
N ARG A 104 -16.60 -15.67 -8.53
CA ARG A 104 -17.23 -14.36 -8.80
C ARG A 104 -18.70 -14.27 -8.35
N ALA A 105 -19.36 -15.40 -8.15
CA ALA A 105 -20.72 -15.43 -7.63
C ALA A 105 -20.77 -15.34 -6.11
N ASP A 106 -19.64 -15.52 -5.40
CA ASP A 106 -19.59 -15.42 -3.96
C ASP A 106 -19.43 -13.95 -3.52
N PRO A 107 -20.45 -13.33 -2.90
CA PRO A 107 -20.36 -11.94 -2.44
C PRO A 107 -19.34 -11.74 -1.31
N ASN A 108 -18.87 -12.80 -0.66
CA ASN A 108 -17.78 -12.75 0.32
C ASN A 108 -16.42 -12.46 -0.34
N GLN A 109 -16.30 -12.72 -1.63
CA GLN A 109 -15.08 -12.54 -2.42
C GLN A 109 -15.09 -11.26 -3.26
N ILE A 110 -16.17 -10.47 -3.21
CA ILE A 110 -16.29 -9.23 -3.96
C ILE A 110 -15.77 -8.06 -3.12
N TRP A 111 -14.75 -7.38 -3.66
CA TRP A 111 -14.07 -6.26 -3.05
C TRP A 111 -14.09 -5.05 -3.99
N GLN A 112 -14.16 -3.87 -3.40
CA GLN A 112 -14.15 -2.59 -4.09
C GLN A 112 -13.07 -1.72 -3.45
N PRO A 113 -11.99 -1.37 -4.16
CA PRO A 113 -10.97 -0.47 -3.64
C PRO A 113 -11.47 0.97 -3.68
N LEU A 114 -12.05 1.54 -2.62
CA LEU A 114 -12.60 2.90 -2.59
C LEU A 114 -11.48 3.94 -2.57
N PHE A 115 -11.35 4.74 -3.63
CA PHE A 115 -10.36 5.82 -3.71
C PHE A 115 -10.59 6.87 -2.63
N GLN A 116 -9.52 7.29 -1.96
CA GLN A 116 -9.54 8.35 -0.95
C GLN A 116 -8.84 9.60 -1.47
N PHE A 117 -7.57 9.48 -1.84
CA PHE A 117 -6.73 10.56 -2.34
C PHE A 117 -5.45 9.97 -2.98
N LYS A 118 -4.57 10.82 -3.50
CA LYS A 118 -3.31 10.41 -4.15
C LYS A 118 -2.10 11.08 -3.51
N LEU A 119 -1.07 10.30 -3.20
CA LEU A 119 0.24 10.76 -2.71
C LEU A 119 1.34 9.96 -3.41
N GLY A 120 1.60 10.27 -4.68
CA GLY A 120 2.40 9.42 -5.58
C GLY A 120 1.59 8.23 -6.09
N ASN A 121 1.17 7.34 -5.19
CA ASN A 121 0.27 6.23 -5.47
C ASN A 121 -1.16 6.53 -4.99
N ASP A 122 -2.13 5.75 -5.48
CA ASP A 122 -3.53 5.86 -5.06
C ASP A 122 -3.68 5.32 -3.63
N ILE A 123 -4.31 6.09 -2.76
CA ILE A 123 -4.68 5.65 -1.41
C ILE A 123 -6.13 5.19 -1.44
N VAL A 124 -6.36 3.94 -1.04
CA VAL A 124 -7.65 3.28 -1.13
C VAL A 124 -8.06 2.60 0.19
N ILE A 125 -9.35 2.30 0.31
CA ILE A 125 -9.89 1.37 1.29
C ILE A 125 -10.34 0.12 0.54
N LEU A 126 -9.98 -1.08 1.01
CA LEU A 126 -10.53 -2.32 0.46
C LEU A 126 -11.85 -2.64 1.14
N TRP A 127 -12.96 -2.43 0.43
CA TRP A 127 -14.33 -2.55 0.95
C TRP A 127 -15.06 -3.77 0.40
N ASN A 128 -15.70 -4.56 1.26
CA ASN A 128 -16.65 -5.57 0.86
C ASN A 128 -18.08 -4.98 0.96
N PRO A 129 -18.77 -4.74 -0.17
CA PRO A 129 -20.08 -4.08 -0.17
C PRO A 129 -21.20 -4.95 0.42
N ARG A 130 -21.08 -6.28 0.40
CA ARG A 130 -22.10 -7.19 0.96
C ARG A 130 -22.17 -7.08 2.47
N HIS A 131 -21.02 -7.14 3.13
CA HIS A 131 -20.92 -7.17 4.59
C HIS A 131 -20.72 -5.80 5.21
N ARG A 132 -20.50 -4.78 4.37
CA ARG A 132 -20.15 -3.42 4.79
C ARG A 132 -18.91 -3.41 5.69
N VAL A 133 -17.91 -4.20 5.31
CA VAL A 133 -16.65 -4.30 6.03
C VAL A 133 -15.46 -3.85 5.19
N CYS A 134 -14.39 -3.41 5.83
CA CYS A 134 -13.11 -3.15 5.17
C CYS A 134 -11.96 -3.92 5.77
N VAL A 135 -10.93 -4.11 4.96
CA VAL A 135 -9.64 -4.68 5.38
C VAL A 135 -8.81 -3.63 6.11
N TYR A 136 -8.34 -3.93 7.33
CA TYR A 136 -7.33 -3.11 8.00
C TYR A 136 -6.32 -3.99 8.78
N PRO A 137 -5.05 -3.56 8.88
CA PRO A 137 -4.04 -4.26 9.68
C PRO A 137 -4.34 -4.12 11.18
N TYR A 138 -4.31 -5.23 11.93
CA TYR A 138 -4.45 -5.20 13.38
C TYR A 138 -3.27 -5.87 14.08
N GLY A 139 -2.85 -5.29 15.20
CA GLY A 139 -1.90 -5.94 16.11
C GLY A 139 -0.43 -5.69 15.82
N TRP A 140 -0.03 -4.84 14.87
CA TRP A 140 1.40 -4.67 14.58
C TRP A 140 2.16 -4.04 15.75
N LEU A 141 1.50 -3.11 16.46
CA LEU A 141 2.04 -2.50 17.68
C LEU A 141 2.28 -3.52 18.81
N SER A 142 1.84 -4.78 18.66
CA SER A 142 2.15 -5.86 19.60
C SER A 142 3.52 -6.53 19.38
N GLY A 143 4.32 -6.07 18.42
CA GLY A 143 5.68 -6.59 18.18
C GLY A 143 5.73 -7.92 17.41
N LYS A 144 4.62 -8.36 16.83
CA LYS A 144 4.57 -9.56 15.98
C LYS A 144 5.03 -9.24 14.55
N ASN A 145 5.96 -10.02 14.01
CA ASN A 145 6.47 -9.89 12.62
C ASN A 145 5.45 -10.29 11.54
N ARG A 146 4.38 -10.98 11.95
CA ARG A 146 3.22 -11.32 11.12
C ARG A 146 1.99 -10.97 11.94
N GLY A 147 1.09 -10.19 11.36
CA GLY A 147 -0.12 -9.83 12.05
C GLY A 147 -1.37 -10.14 11.24
N GLU A 148 -2.47 -10.18 11.98
CA GLU A 148 -3.77 -10.58 11.47
C GLU A 148 -4.43 -9.42 10.74
N VAL A 149 -4.98 -9.72 9.57
CA VAL A 149 -5.83 -8.78 8.87
C VAL A 149 -7.23 -8.87 9.49
N ASN A 150 -7.71 -7.76 10.02
CA ASN A 150 -9.03 -7.66 10.63
C ASN A 150 -10.00 -6.87 9.76
N VAL A 151 -11.27 -6.91 10.17
CA VAL A 151 -12.36 -6.21 9.50
C VAL A 151 -12.96 -5.09 10.32
N GLY A 152 -13.07 -3.89 9.73
CA GLY A 152 -13.84 -2.79 10.30
C GLY A 152 -15.30 -2.93 9.90
N ARG A 153 -16.27 -2.63 10.77
CA ARG A 153 -17.70 -2.91 10.50
C ARG A 153 -18.43 -1.79 9.78
N LYS A 154 -17.80 -0.62 9.62
CA LYS A 154 -18.38 0.53 8.91
C LYS A 154 -17.32 1.22 8.08
N GLN A 155 -17.70 1.72 6.90
CA GLN A 155 -16.79 2.50 6.05
C GLN A 155 -16.21 3.72 6.78
N SER A 156 -16.99 4.37 7.64
CA SER A 156 -16.51 5.46 8.47
C SER A 156 -15.46 5.00 9.49
N GLU A 157 -15.57 3.79 10.05
CA GLU A 157 -14.55 3.19 10.91
C GLU A 157 -13.27 2.88 10.13
N CYS A 158 -13.40 2.51 8.86
CA CYS A 158 -12.28 2.24 7.95
C CYS A 158 -11.48 3.50 7.65
N ALA A 159 -12.17 4.63 7.45
CA ALA A 159 -11.55 5.92 7.23
C ALA A 159 -11.09 6.57 8.54
N ALA A 160 -11.76 6.28 9.66
CA ALA A 160 -11.43 6.81 10.97
C ALA A 160 -10.01 6.38 11.39
N GLY A 161 -9.18 7.38 11.72
CA GLY A 161 -7.80 7.14 12.13
C GLY A 161 -6.91 6.54 11.04
N ARG A 162 -7.33 6.55 9.76
CA ARG A 162 -6.55 6.10 8.59
C ARG A 162 -6.08 4.63 8.67
N ARG A 163 -6.67 3.82 9.54
CA ARG A 163 -6.24 2.43 9.76
C ARG A 163 -6.60 1.54 8.58
N GLY A 164 -7.70 1.80 7.88
CA GLY A 164 -8.10 1.06 6.68
C GLY A 164 -7.49 1.59 5.37
N PHE A 165 -6.53 2.52 5.45
CA PHE A 165 -5.91 3.09 4.24
C PHE A 165 -4.77 2.21 3.75
N TRP A 166 -4.81 1.91 2.46
CA TRP A 166 -3.82 1.16 1.73
C TRP A 166 -3.29 2.02 0.59
N GLU A 167 -1.98 2.16 0.51
CA GLU A 167 -1.29 2.66 -0.67
C GLU A 167 -1.20 1.54 -1.72
N ALA A 168 -1.86 1.73 -2.85
CA ALA A 168 -1.88 0.81 -3.97
C ALA A 168 -0.65 1.02 -4.87
N ARG A 169 0.43 0.27 -4.63
CA ARG A 169 1.69 0.36 -5.38
C ARG A 169 1.75 -0.65 -6.51
N GLY A 170 1.93 -0.21 -7.75
CA GLY A 170 2.07 -1.11 -8.90
C GLY A 170 1.93 -0.38 -10.24
N THR A 171 2.01 -1.12 -11.33
CA THR A 171 1.79 -0.59 -12.69
C THR A 171 0.30 -0.52 -13.08
N GLY A 172 -0.58 -1.00 -12.19
CA GLY A 172 -2.03 -0.97 -12.37
C GLY A 172 -2.73 -2.05 -11.55
N TRP A 173 -4.04 -2.13 -11.67
CA TRP A 173 -4.89 -3.06 -10.91
C TRP A 173 -4.72 -4.55 -11.26
N HIS A 174 -3.92 -4.87 -12.28
CA HIS A 174 -3.54 -6.23 -12.65
C HIS A 174 -2.28 -6.72 -11.93
N SER A 175 -1.61 -5.86 -11.15
CA SER A 175 -0.35 -6.14 -10.49
C SER A 175 -0.09 -5.06 -9.44
N VAL A 176 -0.72 -5.19 -8.26
CA VAL A 176 -0.70 -4.18 -7.20
C VAL A 176 -0.33 -4.79 -5.85
N ASN A 177 0.55 -4.11 -5.11
CA ASN A 177 0.77 -4.32 -3.67
C ASN A 177 -0.11 -3.36 -2.89
N PHE A 178 -0.77 -3.84 -1.86
CA PHE A 178 -1.45 -2.98 -0.88
C PHE A 178 -0.52 -2.80 0.32
N VAL A 179 0.05 -1.61 0.44
CA VAL A 179 0.93 -1.23 1.53
C VAL A 179 0.12 -0.44 2.55
N THR A 180 0.20 -0.73 3.84
CA THR A 180 -0.54 0.07 4.83
C THR A 180 -0.06 1.51 4.80
N TYR A 181 -0.99 2.47 4.92
CA TYR A 181 -0.64 3.90 4.88
C TYR A 181 0.17 4.38 6.09
N LEU A 182 0.04 3.70 7.23
CA LEU A 182 0.74 4.06 8.47
C LEU A 182 1.98 3.18 8.68
N PRO A 183 3.03 3.71 9.33
CA PRO A 183 4.19 2.92 9.70
C PRO A 183 3.83 1.62 10.45
N PRO A 184 4.59 0.54 10.20
CA PRO A 184 5.81 0.50 9.39
C PRO A 184 5.58 0.06 7.94
N TYR A 185 4.41 0.36 7.38
CA TYR A 185 4.11 0.12 5.97
C TYR A 185 4.22 -1.37 5.55
N PRO A 186 3.69 -2.36 6.32
CA PRO A 186 3.62 -3.73 5.82
C PRO A 186 2.71 -3.86 4.58
N CYS A 187 2.91 -4.96 3.85
CA CYS A 187 2.15 -5.33 2.68
C CYS A 187 1.06 -6.36 3.04
N LEU A 188 -0.09 -6.29 2.38
CA LEU A 188 -1.09 -7.36 2.38
C LEU A 188 -0.52 -8.59 1.66
N ASP A 189 -0.49 -9.72 2.34
CA ASP A 189 0.17 -10.96 1.92
C ASP A 189 -0.82 -12.14 2.08
N SER A 190 -0.55 -13.25 1.40
CA SER A 190 -1.30 -14.50 1.57
C SER A 190 -0.46 -15.73 1.21
N ASN A 191 -0.88 -16.90 1.67
CA ASN A 191 -0.17 -18.15 1.41
C ASN A 191 -1.07 -19.23 0.77
N TYR A 192 -0.49 -20.37 0.40
CA TYR A 192 -1.23 -21.49 -0.19
C TYR A 192 -2.19 -22.17 0.81
N ALA A 193 -1.97 -22.00 2.12
CA ALA A 193 -2.83 -22.54 3.18
C ALA A 193 -4.17 -21.79 3.29
N GLY A 194 -4.32 -20.63 2.63
CA GLY A 194 -5.55 -19.85 2.66
C GLY A 194 -5.51 -18.68 3.64
N ASP A 195 -4.39 -18.41 4.30
CA ASP A 195 -4.30 -17.26 5.20
C ASP A 195 -4.16 -15.96 4.41
N ALA A 196 -4.80 -14.90 4.87
CA ALA A 196 -4.47 -13.53 4.52
C ALA A 196 -3.95 -12.82 5.77
N TYR A 197 -2.84 -12.11 5.63
CA TYR A 197 -2.15 -11.46 6.73
C TYR A 197 -1.40 -10.26 6.19
N TYR A 198 -0.75 -9.51 7.06
CA TYR A 198 0.22 -8.52 6.61
C TYR A 198 1.62 -8.91 7.06
N TYR A 199 2.60 -8.57 6.23
CA TYR A 199 4.01 -8.94 6.39
C TYR A 199 4.88 -7.78 5.89
N PRO A 200 6.14 -7.64 6.33
CA PRO A 200 7.06 -6.69 5.72
C PRO A 200 7.04 -6.78 4.19
N CYS A 201 7.05 -5.63 3.52
CA CYS A 201 7.06 -5.60 2.06
C CYS A 201 8.39 -6.15 1.53
N ILE A 202 8.33 -7.22 0.74
CA ILE A 202 9.49 -7.89 0.13
C ILE A 202 9.42 -7.69 -1.39
N ALA A 203 10.43 -7.03 -1.95
CA ALA A 203 10.53 -6.83 -3.39
C ALA A 203 10.52 -8.16 -4.15
N GLY A 204 9.68 -8.27 -5.17
CA GLY A 204 9.53 -9.48 -5.99
C GLY A 204 8.71 -10.61 -5.36
N ASN A 205 8.23 -10.45 -4.12
CA ASN A 205 7.38 -11.46 -3.49
C ASN A 205 5.97 -11.46 -4.11
N ARG A 206 5.68 -12.45 -4.96
CA ARG A 206 4.39 -12.59 -5.63
C ARG A 206 3.22 -12.89 -4.68
N HIS A 207 3.49 -13.32 -3.44
CA HIS A 207 2.46 -13.47 -2.41
C HIS A 207 1.89 -12.13 -1.91
N GLN A 208 2.59 -11.02 -2.16
CA GLN A 208 2.15 -9.67 -1.79
C GLN A 208 1.47 -8.94 -2.96
N MET A 209 1.54 -9.52 -4.15
CA MET A 209 0.98 -8.98 -5.38
C MET A 209 -0.46 -9.47 -5.57
N TRP A 210 -1.35 -8.54 -5.90
CA TRP A 210 -2.77 -8.78 -6.11
C TRP A 210 -3.21 -8.26 -7.48
N LYS A 211 -4.28 -8.85 -8.00
CA LYS A 211 -4.99 -8.37 -9.19
C LYS A 211 -6.49 -8.34 -8.97
N LEU A 212 -7.16 -7.35 -9.56
CA LEU A 212 -8.62 -7.32 -9.64
C LEU A 212 -9.09 -8.07 -10.88
N GLY A 213 -10.09 -8.92 -10.71
CA GLY A 213 -10.54 -9.83 -11.76
C GLY A 213 -9.98 -11.25 -11.65
N LEU A 214 -10.42 -12.11 -12.57
CA LEU A 214 -9.96 -13.51 -12.62
C LEU A 214 -8.67 -13.63 -13.42
#